data_AF-A0A2V2EL12-F1
#
_entry.id   AF-A0A2V2EL12-F1
#
_cell.length_a   1.000
_cell.length_b   1.000
_cell.length_c   1.000
_cell.angle_alpha   90.00
_cell.angle_beta   90.00
_cell.angle_gamma   90.00
#
_symmetry.space_group_name_H-M   'P 1'
#
loop_
_entity.id
_entity.type
_entity.pdbx_description
1 polymer ?
#
loop_
_entity_poly.entity_id
_entity_poly.type
_entity_poly.pdbx_seq_one_letter_code
_entity_poly.pdbx_strand_id
1 'polypeptide(L)'
;MGVQSSFGFTLGRMEKGKLNKITDVPGVRVGHVTRHEGGINTGVTAILPHTGDTFRDKCPAASHVINGFGKSIGLVQVNELGTIETPLLLTNTLSVGTAATALVKYMLERNADIGCDTGTVNPMVFECNDGHLNDIRGLHVTEQNALDALANAADDFEEGAVGAGSGMSCYSLKGGIGSASRVFELYGNKYTVGALLLTNFGTLRDLTIGGERVGERLYQKKEAEKAAAEQQDKGSVIIIIATDAPVSARQLQRVARRAQSGIARTGSISGNGSGEIALAFTTANRIPHYSPKKPIAVDVLFEDDMDLMFRAAIECVEESVISSLTHAEHTKGFRGHEKECLAELL
;
A
#
# COMPACT_ATOMS: atom_id res chain seq x y z
N MET A 1 -1.73 15.88 -10.45
CA MET A 1 -1.75 14.94 -9.31
C MET A 1 -1.28 13.58 -9.79
N GLY A 2 -0.60 12.82 -8.92
CA GLY A 2 0.26 11.70 -9.31
C GLY A 2 1.55 12.15 -9.99
N VAL A 3 2.25 11.23 -10.67
CA VAL A 3 3.53 11.49 -11.35
C VAL A 3 3.40 12.70 -12.28
N GLN A 4 4.24 13.71 -12.06
CA GLN A 4 4.17 14.97 -12.81
C GLN A 4 4.51 14.75 -14.29
N SER A 5 3.73 15.38 -15.19
CA SER A 5 3.96 15.28 -16.64
C SER A 5 5.30 15.89 -17.08
N SER A 6 5.89 16.77 -16.28
CA SER A 6 7.23 17.34 -16.48
C SER A 6 8.32 16.28 -16.56
N PHE A 7 8.14 15.12 -15.92
CA PHE A 7 9.09 14.01 -16.02
C PHE A 7 9.03 13.27 -17.37
N GLY A 8 8.03 13.53 -18.22
CA GLY A 8 7.94 12.96 -19.57
C GLY A 8 7.61 11.46 -19.63
N PHE A 9 7.22 10.84 -18.52
CA PHE A 9 6.87 9.42 -18.49
C PHE A 9 5.45 9.16 -19.03
N THR A 10 5.31 8.05 -19.77
CA THR A 10 4.01 7.51 -20.17
C THR A 10 3.75 6.23 -19.36
N LEU A 11 2.77 6.26 -18.46
CA LEU A 11 2.46 5.18 -17.52
C LEU A 11 1.04 4.66 -17.74
N GLY A 12 0.93 3.43 -18.26
CA GLY A 12 -0.36 2.83 -18.60
C GLY A 12 -1.09 3.55 -19.74
N ARG A 13 -2.36 3.19 -19.95
CA ARG A 13 -3.23 3.75 -21.00
C ARG A 13 -4.69 3.94 -20.59
N MET A 14 -5.06 3.50 -19.38
CA MET A 14 -6.42 3.69 -18.87
C MET A 14 -6.62 5.11 -18.33
N GLU A 15 -7.87 5.56 -18.30
CA GLU A 15 -8.24 6.86 -17.71
C GLU A 15 -7.88 6.86 -16.22
N LYS A 16 -7.28 7.96 -15.73
CA LYS A 16 -6.95 8.14 -14.32
C LYS A 16 -8.16 8.69 -13.55
N GLY A 17 -8.26 8.37 -12.27
CA GLY A 17 -9.21 9.05 -11.38
C GLY A 17 -8.83 10.52 -11.18
N LYS A 18 -9.71 11.27 -10.50
CA LYS A 18 -9.57 12.72 -10.36
C LYS A 18 -8.31 13.09 -9.58
N LEU A 19 -8.07 12.43 -8.46
CA LEU A 19 -6.88 12.62 -7.63
C LEU A 19 -5.69 11.79 -8.15
N ASN A 20 -5.96 10.75 -8.94
CA ASN A 20 -5.01 9.70 -9.27
C ASN A 20 -4.43 9.08 -7.99
N LYS A 21 -5.30 8.75 -7.03
CA LYS A 21 -4.96 8.17 -5.73
C LYS A 21 -5.98 7.10 -5.34
N ILE A 22 -5.63 6.24 -4.38
CA ILE A 22 -6.52 5.16 -3.90
C ILE A 22 -7.88 5.70 -3.40
N THR A 23 -7.90 6.94 -2.91
CA THR A 23 -9.08 7.65 -2.42
C THR A 23 -10.02 8.14 -3.51
N ASP A 24 -9.68 7.97 -4.80
CA ASP A 24 -10.67 8.07 -5.88
C ASP A 24 -11.73 6.96 -5.78
N VAL A 25 -11.45 5.86 -5.06
CA VAL A 25 -12.48 4.86 -4.71
C VAL A 25 -13.37 5.44 -3.61
N PRO A 26 -14.68 5.63 -3.86
CA PRO A 26 -15.56 6.33 -2.93
C PRO A 26 -15.55 5.75 -1.51
N GLY A 27 -15.39 6.64 -0.53
CA GLY A 27 -15.38 6.32 0.90
C GLY A 27 -14.02 5.93 1.46
N VAL A 28 -13.05 5.56 0.62
CA VAL A 28 -11.69 5.25 1.08
C VAL A 28 -11.00 6.53 1.54
N ARG A 29 -10.33 6.47 2.70
CA ARG A 29 -9.52 7.57 3.25
C ARG A 29 -8.15 7.10 3.70
N VAL A 30 -7.17 7.99 3.66
CA VAL A 30 -5.78 7.71 4.04
C VAL A 30 -5.29 8.78 5.00
N GLY A 31 -4.61 8.37 6.07
CA GLY A 31 -4.03 9.27 7.06
C GLY A 31 -2.62 8.87 7.42
N HIS A 32 -1.80 9.85 7.82
CA HIS A 32 -0.41 9.65 8.15
C HIS A 32 -0.05 10.23 9.52
N VAL A 33 0.93 9.60 10.14
CA VAL A 33 1.78 10.21 11.18
C VAL A 33 3.22 9.93 10.79
N THR A 34 3.97 11.00 10.53
CA THR A 34 5.39 10.94 10.17
C THR A 34 6.23 11.30 11.40
N ARG A 35 7.20 10.45 11.75
CA ARG A 35 8.25 10.75 12.73
C ARG A 35 9.58 10.93 12.01
N HIS A 36 10.11 12.15 12.06
CA HIS A 36 11.36 12.54 11.41
C HIS A 36 12.19 13.40 12.38
N GLU A 37 12.99 12.74 13.21
CA GLU A 37 13.72 13.37 14.32
C GLU A 37 15.10 12.72 14.51
N GLY A 38 16.16 13.42 14.09
CA GLY A 38 17.53 12.91 14.21
C GLY A 38 17.73 11.60 13.43
N GLY A 39 17.90 10.48 14.15
CA GLY A 39 18.05 9.15 13.55
C GLY A 39 16.73 8.38 13.37
N ILE A 40 15.59 9.01 13.63
CA ILE A 40 14.26 8.40 13.58
C ILE A 40 13.59 8.82 12.28
N ASN A 41 13.30 7.85 11.41
CA ASN A 41 12.61 8.03 10.13
C ASN A 41 11.58 6.93 9.96
N THR A 42 10.45 7.06 10.63
CA THR A 42 9.38 6.05 10.63
C THR A 42 8.02 6.73 10.69
N GLY A 43 6.96 5.96 10.67
CA GLY A 43 5.63 6.48 10.95
C GLY A 43 4.57 5.41 10.80
N VAL A 44 3.33 5.87 10.77
CA VAL A 44 2.16 5.02 10.53
C VAL A 44 1.35 5.62 9.38
N THR A 45 0.88 4.77 8.49
CA THR A 45 -0.13 5.11 7.49
C THR A 45 -1.38 4.30 7.78
N ALA A 46 -2.52 4.96 7.92
CA ALA A 46 -3.81 4.33 8.08
C ALA A 46 -4.61 4.39 6.78
N ILE A 47 -5.36 3.33 6.48
CA ILE A 47 -6.27 3.27 5.34
C ILE A 47 -7.63 2.82 5.87
N LEU A 48 -8.64 3.68 5.72
CA LEU A 48 -10.02 3.40 6.09
C LEU A 48 -10.75 2.94 4.82
N PRO A 49 -11.29 1.70 4.78
CA PRO A 49 -12.07 1.21 3.65
C PRO A 49 -13.38 2.00 3.43
N HIS A 50 -13.91 2.59 4.50
CA HIS A 50 -15.01 3.54 4.53
C HIS A 50 -15.04 4.31 5.85
N THR A 51 -15.90 5.30 5.97
CA THR A 51 -16.05 6.16 7.17
C THR A 51 -16.97 5.58 8.25
N GLY A 52 -17.74 4.54 7.93
CA GLY A 52 -18.57 3.80 8.90
C GLY A 52 -17.78 2.83 9.78
N ASP A 53 -18.47 1.96 10.52
CA ASP A 53 -17.86 0.95 11.38
C ASP A 53 -17.46 -0.30 10.59
N THR A 54 -16.17 -0.45 10.29
CA THR A 54 -15.65 -1.58 9.50
C THR A 54 -15.89 -2.93 10.15
N PHE A 55 -16.06 -3.01 11.48
CA PHE A 55 -16.33 -4.27 12.15
C PHE A 55 -17.76 -4.73 11.87
N ARG A 56 -18.71 -3.79 11.94
CA ARG A 56 -20.14 -4.05 11.72
C ARG A 56 -20.50 -4.18 10.25
N ASP A 57 -19.85 -3.41 9.38
CA ASP A 57 -20.10 -3.35 7.94
C ASP A 57 -18.83 -3.74 7.15
N LYS A 58 -18.48 -5.03 7.16
CA LYS A 58 -17.20 -5.50 6.62
C LYS A 58 -17.10 -5.34 5.10
N CYS A 59 -15.89 -5.15 4.60
CA CYS A 59 -15.62 -5.12 3.16
C CYS A 59 -15.13 -6.49 2.69
N PRO A 60 -15.63 -7.06 1.58
CA PRO A 60 -15.00 -8.20 0.97
C PRO A 60 -13.55 -7.90 0.59
N ALA A 61 -12.67 -8.84 0.85
CA ALA A 61 -11.24 -8.70 0.68
C ALA A 61 -10.57 -10.04 0.42
N ALA A 62 -9.36 -9.98 -0.15
CA ALA A 62 -8.48 -11.13 -0.29
C ALA A 62 -7.02 -10.68 -0.34
N SER A 63 -6.10 -11.55 0.07
CA SER A 63 -4.67 -11.23 0.10
C SER A 63 -3.84 -12.19 -0.76
N HIS A 64 -2.77 -11.70 -1.36
CA HIS A 64 -1.80 -12.52 -2.07
C HIS A 64 -0.39 -12.24 -1.58
N VAL A 65 0.28 -13.29 -1.10
CA VAL A 65 1.70 -13.26 -0.77
C VAL A 65 2.48 -13.62 -2.02
N ILE A 66 3.23 -12.66 -2.57
CA ILE A 66 4.12 -12.86 -3.71
C ILE A 66 5.45 -13.43 -3.19
N ASN A 67 6.02 -12.81 -2.16
CA ASN A 67 7.13 -13.36 -1.39
C ASN A 67 6.88 -13.14 0.12
N GLY A 68 7.04 -14.21 0.90
CA GLY A 68 6.60 -14.32 2.29
C GLY A 68 7.58 -13.79 3.34
N PHE A 69 8.61 -13.03 2.97
CA PHE A 69 9.56 -12.48 3.95
C PHE A 69 8.97 -11.32 4.79
N GLY A 70 7.65 -11.14 4.83
CA GLY A 70 6.94 -10.12 5.62
C GLY A 70 6.42 -10.61 6.97
N LYS A 71 6.00 -9.68 7.82
CA LYS A 71 5.47 -9.91 9.19
C LYS A 71 4.08 -9.29 9.37
N SER A 72 3.27 -9.27 8.31
CA SER A 72 1.90 -8.73 8.34
C SER A 72 0.96 -9.57 9.21
N ILE A 73 -0.01 -8.93 9.86
CA ILE A 73 -1.03 -9.56 10.71
C ILE A 73 -2.40 -9.51 10.01
N GLY A 74 -3.17 -10.58 10.23
CA GLY A 74 -4.60 -10.65 9.88
C GLY A 74 -4.93 -11.40 8.58
N LEU A 75 -3.92 -11.79 7.80
CA LEU A 75 -4.10 -12.43 6.50
C LEU A 75 -4.82 -13.78 6.55
N VAL A 76 -4.63 -14.55 7.62
CA VAL A 76 -5.24 -15.88 7.78
C VAL A 76 -6.77 -15.78 7.76
N GLN A 77 -7.34 -14.90 8.60
CA GLN A 77 -8.79 -14.72 8.66
C GLN A 77 -9.34 -14.03 7.41
N VAL A 78 -8.60 -13.12 6.78
CA VAL A 78 -9.01 -12.54 5.49
C VAL A 78 -9.15 -13.62 4.42
N ASN A 79 -8.21 -14.57 4.36
CA ASN A 79 -8.26 -15.64 3.37
C ASN A 79 -9.30 -16.72 3.68
N GLU A 80 -9.68 -16.87 4.95
CA GLU A 80 -10.74 -17.79 5.39
C GLU A 80 -12.14 -17.19 5.18
N LEU A 81 -12.37 -15.96 5.66
CA LEU A 81 -13.69 -15.33 5.67
C LEU A 81 -13.95 -14.41 4.48
N GLY A 82 -12.91 -14.03 3.74
CA GLY A 82 -13.02 -13.18 2.56
C GLY A 82 -13.39 -11.73 2.87
N THR A 83 -13.06 -11.23 4.07
CA THR A 83 -13.43 -9.87 4.52
C THR A 83 -12.36 -9.21 5.36
N ILE A 84 -12.26 -7.88 5.27
CA ILE A 84 -11.61 -7.03 6.29
C ILE A 84 -12.66 -6.42 7.22
N GLU A 85 -12.32 -6.36 8.51
CA GLU A 85 -13.21 -5.90 9.59
C GLU A 85 -12.61 -4.80 10.46
N THR A 86 -11.47 -4.26 10.05
CA THR A 86 -10.80 -3.10 10.67
C THR A 86 -10.28 -2.17 9.58
N PRO A 87 -9.96 -0.90 9.91
CA PRO A 87 -9.00 -0.13 9.13
C PRO A 87 -7.68 -0.89 8.96
N LEU A 88 -6.88 -0.49 7.99
CA LEU A 88 -5.55 -1.06 7.75
C LEU A 88 -4.49 -0.11 8.33
N LEU A 89 -3.49 -0.65 9.00
CA LEU A 89 -2.30 0.10 9.41
C LEU A 89 -1.05 -0.41 8.69
N LEU A 90 -0.22 0.51 8.22
CA LEU A 90 1.10 0.24 7.65
C LEU A 90 2.13 0.91 8.56
N THR A 91 3.24 0.24 8.85
CA THR A 91 4.32 0.75 9.73
C THR A 91 5.66 0.05 9.43
N ASN A 92 6.69 0.25 10.25
CA ASN A 92 7.92 -0.53 10.18
C ASN A 92 7.78 -1.94 10.78
N THR A 93 8.66 -2.85 10.36
CA THR A 93 8.64 -4.28 10.73
C THR A 93 8.53 -4.54 12.22
N LEU A 94 9.35 -3.87 13.04
CA LEU A 94 9.42 -4.16 14.48
C LEU A 94 8.28 -3.49 15.27
N SER A 95 7.48 -2.64 14.62
CA SER A 95 6.36 -1.93 15.23
C SER A 95 5.00 -2.54 14.91
N VAL A 96 4.95 -3.67 14.19
CA VAL A 96 3.71 -4.39 13.87
C VAL A 96 2.92 -4.73 15.14
N GLY A 97 3.58 -5.22 16.19
CA GLY A 97 2.92 -5.57 17.46
C GLY A 97 2.27 -4.37 18.15
N THR A 98 2.97 -3.22 18.16
CA THR A 98 2.43 -1.96 18.70
C THR A 98 1.22 -1.48 17.91
N ALA A 99 1.31 -1.46 16.58
CA ALA A 99 0.21 -1.04 15.72
C ALA A 99 -1.00 -1.97 15.84
N ALA A 100 -0.79 -3.29 15.94
CA ALA A 100 -1.86 -4.26 16.14
C ALA A 100 -2.56 -4.05 17.49
N THR A 101 -1.80 -3.80 18.56
CA THR A 101 -2.35 -3.52 19.90
C THR A 101 -3.19 -2.25 19.87
N ALA A 102 -2.70 -1.18 19.25
CA ALA A 102 -3.43 0.08 19.08
C ALA A 102 -4.72 -0.10 18.28
N LEU A 103 -4.67 -0.87 17.17
CA LEU A 103 -5.83 -1.14 16.34
C LEU A 103 -6.88 -1.96 17.07
N VAL A 104 -6.48 -2.98 17.85
CA VAL A 104 -7.42 -3.73 18.70
C VAL A 104 -8.11 -2.79 19.69
N LYS A 105 -7.35 -1.95 20.42
CA LYS A 105 -7.92 -0.97 21.36
C LYS A 105 -8.89 0.00 20.67
N TYR A 106 -8.52 0.51 19.50
CA TYR A 106 -9.37 1.38 18.68
C TYR A 106 -10.72 0.72 18.35
N MET A 107 -10.70 -0.57 18.00
CA MET A 107 -11.91 -1.33 17.68
C MET A 107 -12.75 -1.64 18.93
N LEU A 108 -12.11 -2.01 20.06
CA LEU A 108 -12.80 -2.26 21.34
C LEU A 108 -13.51 -1.02 21.88
N GLU A 109 -12.91 0.17 21.74
CA GLU A 109 -13.53 1.43 22.15
C GLU A 109 -14.82 1.72 21.36
N ARG A 110 -14.87 1.29 20.09
CA ARG A 110 -16.00 1.53 19.18
C ARG A 110 -17.05 0.43 19.21
N ASN A 111 -16.70 -0.75 19.68
CA ASN A 111 -17.54 -1.93 19.69
C ASN A 111 -17.41 -2.63 21.06
N ALA A 112 -18.21 -2.18 22.02
CA ALA A 112 -18.18 -2.65 23.40
C ALA A 112 -18.54 -4.15 23.57
N ASP A 113 -19.15 -4.75 22.55
CA ASP A 113 -19.57 -6.15 22.56
C ASP A 113 -18.46 -7.13 22.15
N ILE A 114 -17.37 -6.66 21.53
CA ILE A 114 -16.23 -7.51 21.12
C ILE A 114 -15.62 -8.20 22.33
N GLY A 115 -15.52 -9.54 22.27
CA GLY A 115 -15.01 -10.37 23.36
C GLY A 115 -15.94 -10.47 24.58
N CYS A 116 -17.14 -9.89 24.50
CA CYS A 116 -18.18 -9.98 25.53
C CYS A 116 -19.42 -10.70 24.97
N ASP A 117 -20.20 -10.01 24.15
CA ASP A 117 -21.45 -10.53 23.55
C ASP A 117 -21.26 -11.04 22.10
N THR A 118 -20.10 -10.74 21.50
CA THR A 118 -19.67 -11.30 20.21
C THR A 118 -18.22 -11.82 20.26
N GLY A 119 -17.73 -12.35 19.14
CA GLY A 119 -16.36 -12.83 18.98
C GLY A 119 -15.29 -11.74 19.09
N THR A 120 -14.05 -12.10 18.74
CA THR A 120 -12.90 -11.18 18.76
C THR A 120 -12.82 -10.36 17.47
N VAL A 121 -11.75 -9.57 17.33
CA VAL A 121 -11.45 -8.76 16.14
C VAL A 121 -10.10 -9.13 15.53
N ASN A 122 -10.03 -9.10 14.20
CA ASN A 122 -8.83 -9.39 13.42
C ASN A 122 -8.16 -8.09 12.95
N PRO A 123 -7.12 -7.58 13.66
CA PRO A 123 -6.43 -6.36 13.26
C PRO A 123 -5.62 -6.56 11.98
N MET A 124 -5.79 -5.65 11.01
CA MET A 124 -5.04 -5.66 9.76
C MET A 124 -3.82 -4.74 9.82
N VAL A 125 -2.62 -5.32 9.90
CA VAL A 125 -1.37 -4.56 9.98
C VAL A 125 -0.35 -5.08 8.98
N PHE A 126 0.29 -4.18 8.25
CA PHE A 126 1.30 -4.46 7.23
C PHE A 126 2.59 -3.68 7.50
N GLU A 127 3.70 -4.10 6.90
CA GLU A 127 4.98 -3.49 7.20
C GLU A 127 6.01 -3.54 6.07
N CYS A 128 7.01 -2.66 6.18
CA CYS A 128 8.29 -2.77 5.50
C CYS A 128 9.43 -2.44 6.49
N ASN A 129 10.67 -2.83 6.15
CA ASN A 129 11.83 -2.60 7.00
C ASN A 129 12.55 -1.29 6.65
N ASP A 130 12.41 -0.27 7.50
CA ASP A 130 13.09 1.04 7.36
C ASP A 130 14.45 1.13 8.05
N GLY A 131 15.01 0.04 8.55
CA GLY A 131 16.21 0.02 9.39
C GLY A 131 17.51 0.55 8.75
N HIS A 132 17.47 0.87 7.45
CA HIS A 132 18.56 1.59 6.80
C HIS A 132 18.57 3.09 7.15
N LEU A 133 17.41 3.75 7.14
CA LEU A 133 17.28 5.17 7.45
C LEU A 133 16.75 5.43 8.87
N ASN A 134 16.18 4.43 9.52
CA ASN A 134 15.57 4.52 10.84
C ASN A 134 16.33 3.71 11.88
N ASP A 135 16.37 4.20 13.12
CA ASP A 135 16.67 3.37 14.30
C ASP A 135 15.51 2.42 14.61
N ILE A 136 15.29 1.42 13.76
CA ILE A 136 14.16 0.49 13.87
C ILE A 136 14.17 -0.28 15.21
N ARG A 137 15.35 -0.45 15.82
CA ARG A 137 15.52 -1.14 17.10
C ARG A 137 15.01 -0.34 18.30
N GLY A 138 14.89 0.98 18.16
CA GLY A 138 14.38 1.85 19.21
C GLY A 138 12.86 1.77 19.40
N LEU A 139 12.12 1.06 18.53
CA LEU A 139 10.66 0.87 18.62
C LEU A 139 9.90 2.19 18.78
N HIS A 140 10.25 3.15 17.92
CA HIS A 140 9.82 4.54 17.98
C HIS A 140 8.33 4.77 17.67
N VAL A 141 7.63 3.81 17.07
CA VAL A 141 6.19 3.94 16.84
C VAL A 141 5.44 3.63 18.13
N THR A 142 4.60 4.55 18.56
CA THR A 142 3.72 4.41 19.72
C THR A 142 2.30 4.06 19.31
N GLU A 143 1.48 3.58 20.26
CA GLU A 143 0.06 3.36 20.00
C GLU A 143 -0.65 4.66 19.59
N GLN A 144 -0.28 5.79 20.20
CA GLN A 144 -0.85 7.09 19.86
C GLN A 144 -0.56 7.46 18.40
N ASN A 145 0.62 7.14 17.86
CA ASN A 145 0.90 7.39 16.44
C ASN A 145 -0.06 6.62 15.52
N ALA A 146 -0.47 5.40 15.90
CA ALA A 146 -1.44 4.64 15.14
C ALA A 146 -2.86 5.24 15.23
N LEU A 147 -3.27 5.68 16.43
CA LEU A 147 -4.56 6.34 16.65
C LEU A 147 -4.65 7.68 15.91
N ASP A 148 -3.58 8.48 15.95
CA ASP A 148 -3.47 9.75 15.25
C ASP A 148 -3.51 9.55 13.73
N ALA A 149 -2.86 8.52 13.20
CA ALA A 149 -2.92 8.20 11.76
C ALA A 149 -4.35 7.86 11.32
N LEU A 150 -5.11 7.13 12.15
CA LEU A 150 -6.53 6.85 11.91
C LEU A 150 -7.38 8.14 11.98
N ALA A 151 -7.09 9.03 12.92
CA ALA A 151 -7.80 10.30 13.08
C ALA A 151 -7.51 11.29 11.94
N ASN A 152 -6.30 11.27 11.39
CA ASN A 152 -5.86 12.12 10.29
C ASN A 152 -6.34 11.65 8.91
N ALA A 153 -7.13 10.57 8.83
CA ALA A 153 -7.53 10.00 7.54
C ALA A 153 -8.46 10.94 6.75
N ALA A 154 -8.02 11.30 5.54
CA ALA A 154 -8.70 12.24 4.66
C ALA A 154 -8.80 11.71 3.22
N ASP A 155 -9.55 12.43 2.38
CA ASP A 155 -9.75 12.08 0.97
C ASP A 155 -8.51 12.44 0.12
N ASP A 156 -7.75 13.47 0.51
CA ASP A 156 -6.45 13.80 -0.08
C ASP A 156 -5.33 13.62 0.95
N PHE A 157 -4.18 13.13 0.50
CA PHE A 157 -3.07 12.74 1.36
C PHE A 157 -1.73 12.85 0.64
N GLU A 158 -0.66 13.07 1.40
CA GLU A 158 0.70 13.22 0.89
C GLU A 158 1.31 11.88 0.43
N GLU A 159 2.23 11.93 -0.53
CA GLU A 159 3.00 10.78 -1.01
C GLU A 159 4.49 11.00 -0.75
N GLY A 160 5.32 9.98 -0.99
CA GLY A 160 6.75 10.03 -0.75
C GLY A 160 7.14 9.64 0.68
N ALA A 161 8.03 10.42 1.30
CA ALA A 161 8.66 10.10 2.58
C ALA A 161 7.76 10.45 3.80
N VAL A 162 6.51 10.00 3.78
CA VAL A 162 5.51 10.29 4.82
C VAL A 162 4.92 9.02 5.44
N GLY A 163 4.38 9.13 6.65
CA GLY A 163 3.76 8.02 7.36
C GLY A 163 4.70 6.82 7.48
N ALA A 164 4.18 5.64 7.15
CA ALA A 164 4.98 4.41 7.09
C ALA A 164 6.14 4.47 6.07
N GLY A 165 6.05 5.34 5.07
CA GLY A 165 7.05 5.52 4.01
C GLY A 165 8.28 6.34 4.41
N SER A 166 8.25 6.98 5.59
CA SER A 166 9.29 7.92 6.06
C SER A 166 10.72 7.41 5.86
N GLY A 167 11.06 6.22 6.38
CA GLY A 167 12.41 5.65 6.27
C GLY A 167 12.61 4.62 5.15
N MET A 168 11.68 4.51 4.20
CA MET A 168 11.75 3.47 3.17
C MET A 168 12.67 3.85 1.99
N SER A 169 13.26 2.83 1.36
CA SER A 169 14.16 2.94 0.21
C SER A 169 13.69 2.05 -0.94
N CYS A 170 13.56 2.59 -2.16
CA CYS A 170 13.10 1.83 -3.33
C CYS A 170 14.06 2.02 -4.50
N TYR A 171 14.45 0.93 -5.17
CA TYR A 171 15.46 0.89 -6.23
C TYR A 171 16.76 1.62 -5.84
N SER A 172 17.24 1.36 -4.61
CA SER A 172 18.38 2.02 -3.98
C SER A 172 18.27 3.55 -3.80
N LEU A 173 17.15 4.17 -4.20
CA LEU A 173 16.79 5.58 -4.00
C LEU A 173 15.84 5.72 -2.81
N LYS A 174 15.43 6.94 -2.50
CA LYS A 174 14.36 7.17 -1.53
C LYS A 174 13.04 6.66 -2.08
N GLY A 175 12.38 5.79 -1.29
CA GLY A 175 11.02 5.31 -1.56
C GLY A 175 10.02 5.89 -0.57
N GLY A 176 8.89 5.21 -0.40
CA GLY A 176 7.86 5.59 0.55
C GLY A 176 6.45 5.25 0.09
N ILE A 177 5.49 6.13 0.42
CA ILE A 177 4.09 6.00 0.01
C ILE A 177 3.94 6.44 -1.44
N GLY A 178 3.23 5.66 -2.24
CA GLY A 178 2.83 6.07 -3.58
C GLY A 178 1.44 5.57 -3.92
N SER A 179 0.72 6.32 -4.74
CA SER A 179 -0.65 6.02 -5.09
C SER A 179 -0.99 6.36 -6.54
N ALA A 180 -1.98 5.67 -7.06
CA ALA A 180 -2.51 5.84 -8.40
C ALA A 180 -3.94 5.31 -8.45
N SER A 181 -4.72 5.75 -9.43
CA SER A 181 -6.04 5.19 -9.72
C SER A 181 -6.31 5.10 -11.21
N ARG A 182 -7.21 4.20 -11.58
CA ARG A 182 -7.72 4.02 -12.94
C ARG A 182 -9.22 3.84 -12.91
N VAL A 183 -9.86 4.33 -13.96
CA VAL A 183 -11.29 4.27 -14.13
C VAL A 183 -11.62 3.45 -15.37
N PHE A 184 -12.69 2.66 -15.29
CA PHE A 184 -13.19 1.86 -16.40
C PHE A 184 -14.71 1.81 -16.39
N GLU A 185 -15.30 1.55 -17.55
CA GLU A 185 -16.76 1.44 -17.71
C GLU A 185 -17.15 0.00 -18.02
N LEU A 186 -18.19 -0.50 -17.35
CA LEU A 186 -18.75 -1.82 -17.60
C LEU A 186 -20.26 -1.80 -17.29
N TYR A 187 -21.07 -2.39 -18.16
CA TYR A 187 -22.54 -2.41 -18.07
C TYR A 187 -23.18 -1.02 -17.88
N GLY A 188 -22.58 0.03 -18.46
CA GLY A 188 -23.05 1.42 -18.33
C GLY A 188 -22.74 2.08 -16.97
N ASN A 189 -21.98 1.41 -16.10
CA ASN A 189 -21.49 1.96 -14.84
C ASN A 189 -20.01 2.30 -14.96
N LYS A 190 -19.57 3.36 -14.28
CA LYS A 190 -18.17 3.77 -14.16
C LYS A 190 -17.64 3.27 -12.81
N TYR A 191 -16.54 2.52 -12.85
CA TYR A 191 -15.88 1.92 -11.69
C TYR A 191 -14.43 2.38 -11.60
N THR A 192 -13.91 2.45 -10.38
CA THR A 192 -12.56 2.90 -10.05
C THR A 192 -11.77 1.78 -9.40
N VAL A 193 -10.54 1.56 -9.84
CA VAL A 193 -9.51 0.83 -9.09
C VAL A 193 -8.48 1.82 -8.59
N GLY A 194 -8.23 1.83 -7.28
CA GLY A 194 -7.17 2.59 -6.65
C GLY A 194 -6.09 1.69 -6.08
N ALA A 195 -4.84 2.14 -6.05
CA ALA A 195 -3.76 1.45 -5.35
C ALA A 195 -2.95 2.41 -4.47
N LEU A 196 -2.52 1.93 -3.30
CA LEU A 196 -1.55 2.58 -2.42
C LEU A 196 -0.46 1.58 -2.08
N LEU A 197 0.78 1.99 -2.27
CA LEU A 197 1.96 1.17 -2.02
C LEU A 197 2.85 1.77 -0.94
N LEU A 198 3.40 0.90 -0.10
CA LEU A 198 4.56 1.19 0.73
C LEU A 198 5.78 0.56 0.05
N THR A 199 6.58 1.38 -0.62
CA THR A 199 7.67 0.92 -1.48
C THR A 199 8.99 0.93 -0.75
N ASN A 200 9.61 -0.24 -0.62
CA ASN A 200 10.89 -0.41 0.06
C ASN A 200 11.77 -1.49 -0.61
N PHE A 201 11.76 -1.66 -1.93
CA PHE A 201 12.33 -2.83 -2.63
C PHE A 201 13.17 -2.47 -3.86
N GLY A 202 13.93 -3.45 -4.39
CA GLY A 202 14.61 -3.35 -5.69
C GLY A 202 15.98 -2.65 -5.63
N THR A 203 16.76 -2.81 -6.70
CA THR A 203 18.10 -2.20 -6.84
C THR A 203 18.14 -1.19 -7.99
N LEU A 204 19.00 -0.17 -7.91
CA LEU A 204 18.99 0.93 -8.88
C LEU A 204 18.95 0.46 -10.34
N ARG A 205 19.78 -0.52 -10.73
CA ARG A 205 19.91 -0.97 -12.12
C ARG A 205 18.63 -1.57 -12.68
N ASP A 206 17.81 -2.17 -11.83
CA ASP A 206 16.58 -2.83 -12.23
C ASP A 206 15.46 -1.83 -12.56
N LEU A 207 15.55 -0.60 -12.04
CA LEU A 207 14.50 0.41 -12.19
C LEU A 207 14.16 0.65 -13.66
N THR A 208 12.92 0.32 -13.99
CA THR A 208 12.29 0.58 -15.29
C THR A 208 11.13 1.54 -15.09
N ILE A 209 11.00 2.54 -15.97
CA ILE A 209 9.90 3.52 -15.92
C ILE A 209 9.32 3.65 -17.32
N GLY A 210 8.03 3.32 -17.49
CA GLY A 210 7.38 3.38 -18.81
C GLY A 210 8.07 2.52 -19.88
N GLY A 211 8.72 1.42 -19.48
CA GLY A 211 9.50 0.55 -20.36
C GLY A 211 10.97 0.96 -20.57
N GLU A 212 11.37 2.15 -20.10
CA GLU A 212 12.74 2.66 -20.22
C GLU A 212 13.61 2.19 -19.04
N ARG A 213 14.83 1.72 -19.32
CA ARG A 213 15.83 1.32 -18.29
C ARG A 213 16.49 2.53 -17.63
N VAL A 214 15.68 3.34 -16.93
CA VAL A 214 16.13 4.56 -16.23
C VAL A 214 17.22 4.24 -15.21
N GLY A 215 17.03 3.16 -14.46
CA GLY A 215 17.96 2.69 -13.44
C GLY A 215 19.38 2.45 -13.94
N GLU A 216 19.51 1.72 -15.06
CA GLU A 216 20.79 1.46 -15.71
C GLU A 216 21.49 2.75 -16.14
N ARG A 217 20.75 3.72 -16.71
CA ARG A 217 21.32 5.03 -17.11
C ARG A 217 21.86 5.80 -15.92
N LEU A 218 21.10 5.84 -14.81
CA LEU A 218 21.52 6.50 -13.58
C LEU A 218 22.73 5.81 -12.96
N TYR A 219 22.77 4.48 -12.96
CA TYR A 219 23.90 3.71 -12.47
C TYR A 219 25.18 4.01 -13.25
N GLN A 220 25.12 4.02 -14.59
CA GLN A 220 26.27 4.34 -15.44
C GLN A 220 26.82 5.75 -15.19
N LYS A 221 25.95 6.74 -14.96
CA LYS A 221 26.36 8.10 -14.57
C LYS A 221 27.10 8.10 -13.23
N LYS A 222 26.57 7.40 -12.22
CA LYS A 222 27.19 7.31 -10.89
C LYS A 222 28.50 6.53 -10.89
N GLU A 223 28.64 5.49 -11.70
CA GLU A 223 29.89 4.76 -11.89
C GLU A 223 30.98 5.66 -12.48
N ALA A 224 30.64 6.47 -13.50
CA ALA A 224 31.57 7.44 -14.07
C ALA A 224 32.05 8.48 -13.03
N GLU A 225 31.19 8.82 -12.07
CA GLU A 225 31.47 9.72 -10.95
C GLU A 225 32.15 9.02 -9.75
N LYS A 226 32.41 7.70 -9.83
CA LYS A 226 32.93 6.85 -8.73
C LYS A 226 32.07 6.87 -7.46
N ALA A 227 30.77 7.09 -7.62
CA ALA A 227 29.79 7.19 -6.53
C ALA A 227 28.85 5.97 -6.44
N ALA A 228 29.01 4.98 -7.31
CA ALA A 228 28.17 3.79 -7.35
C ALA A 228 28.73 2.65 -6.48
N ALA A 229 27.81 1.89 -5.89
CA ALA A 229 28.09 0.66 -5.15
C ALA A 229 26.96 -0.34 -5.42
N GLU A 230 27.32 -1.59 -5.70
CA GLU A 230 26.33 -2.66 -5.83
C GLU A 230 25.61 -2.89 -4.50
N GLN A 231 24.28 -2.92 -4.56
CA GLN A 231 23.42 -3.17 -3.41
C GLN A 231 22.64 -4.46 -3.65
N GLN A 232 22.53 -5.27 -2.60
CA GLN A 232 21.64 -6.42 -2.62
C GLN A 232 20.19 -5.98 -2.37
N ASP A 233 19.25 -6.58 -3.08
CA ASP A 233 17.84 -6.44 -2.75
C ASP A 233 17.53 -7.13 -1.41
N LYS A 234 17.15 -6.32 -0.43
CA LYS A 234 16.73 -6.75 0.92
C LYS A 234 15.41 -6.09 1.33
N GLY A 235 14.70 -5.57 0.35
CA GLY A 235 13.63 -4.61 0.56
C GLY A 235 12.24 -5.22 0.40
N SER A 236 11.17 -4.59 0.87
CA SER A 236 9.79 -5.13 0.89
C SER A 236 8.81 -4.21 0.12
N VAL A 237 7.63 -4.70 -0.23
CA VAL A 237 6.53 -3.87 -0.70
C VAL A 237 5.17 -4.35 -0.19
N ILE A 238 4.38 -3.42 0.33
CA ILE A 238 2.97 -3.64 0.65
C ILE A 238 2.13 -2.96 -0.42
N ILE A 239 1.16 -3.69 -0.96
CA ILE A 239 0.32 -3.24 -2.07
C ILE A 239 -1.13 -3.33 -1.64
N ILE A 240 -1.79 -2.19 -1.46
CA ILE A 240 -3.21 -2.13 -1.11
C ILE A 240 -3.99 -1.70 -2.36
N ILE A 241 -4.96 -2.51 -2.77
CA ILE A 241 -5.82 -2.25 -3.93
C ILE A 241 -7.26 -2.11 -3.44
N ALA A 242 -7.90 -1.01 -3.80
CA ALA A 242 -9.31 -0.75 -3.53
C ALA A 242 -10.09 -0.69 -4.85
N THR A 243 -11.38 -1.05 -4.81
CA THR A 243 -12.30 -0.85 -5.93
C THR A 243 -13.71 -0.57 -5.44
N ASP A 244 -14.51 0.10 -6.25
CA ASP A 244 -15.98 0.19 -6.08
C ASP A 244 -16.73 -0.76 -7.02
N ALA A 245 -16.02 -1.60 -7.79
CA ALA A 245 -16.63 -2.65 -8.59
C ALA A 245 -17.16 -3.79 -7.68
N PRO A 246 -18.37 -4.33 -7.98
CA PRO A 246 -18.93 -5.44 -7.22
C PRO A 246 -18.17 -6.73 -7.54
N VAL A 247 -17.34 -7.21 -6.62
CA VAL A 247 -16.53 -8.42 -6.80
C VAL A 247 -16.51 -9.28 -5.54
N SER A 248 -16.41 -10.59 -5.74
CA SER A 248 -16.26 -11.57 -4.66
C SER A 248 -14.83 -11.61 -4.10
N ALA A 249 -14.65 -12.19 -2.91
CA ALA A 249 -13.32 -12.45 -2.34
C ALA A 249 -12.42 -13.27 -3.30
N ARG A 250 -12.97 -14.28 -4.00
CA ARG A 250 -12.20 -15.05 -5.00
C ARG A 250 -11.76 -14.18 -6.18
N GLN A 251 -12.60 -13.26 -6.64
CA GLN A 251 -12.22 -12.31 -7.70
C GLN A 251 -11.17 -11.31 -7.21
N LEU A 252 -11.31 -10.81 -5.98
CA LEU A 252 -10.29 -9.97 -5.33
C LEU A 252 -8.96 -10.69 -5.18
N GLN A 253 -8.96 -12.01 -4.92
CA GLN A 253 -7.73 -12.81 -4.90
C GLN A 253 -7.03 -12.80 -6.27
N ARG A 254 -7.80 -12.85 -7.37
CA ARG A 254 -7.27 -12.74 -8.75
C ARG A 254 -6.70 -11.35 -9.00
N VAL A 255 -7.36 -10.30 -8.51
CA VAL A 255 -6.90 -8.90 -8.59
C VAL A 255 -5.60 -8.73 -7.81
N ALA A 256 -5.53 -9.20 -6.56
CA ALA A 256 -4.32 -9.12 -5.73
C ALA A 256 -3.11 -9.80 -6.41
N ARG A 257 -3.32 -10.91 -7.13
CA ARG A 257 -2.26 -11.56 -7.93
C ARG A 257 -1.71 -10.70 -9.07
N ARG A 258 -2.49 -9.74 -9.58
CA ARG A 258 -2.02 -8.82 -10.65
C ARG A 258 -1.04 -7.77 -10.13
N ALA A 259 -0.95 -7.59 -8.82
CA ALA A 259 0.04 -6.71 -8.20
C ALA A 259 1.48 -7.08 -8.63
N GLN A 260 1.80 -8.37 -8.69
CA GLN A 260 3.11 -8.83 -9.17
C GLN A 260 3.41 -8.34 -10.60
N SER A 261 2.43 -8.38 -11.49
CA SER A 261 2.60 -7.88 -12.86
C SER A 261 2.85 -6.37 -12.90
N GLY A 262 2.32 -5.60 -11.95
CA GLY A 262 2.58 -4.16 -11.82
C GLY A 262 4.02 -3.87 -11.39
N ILE A 263 4.47 -4.45 -10.27
CA ILE A 263 5.86 -4.25 -9.78
C ILE A 263 6.91 -4.86 -10.71
N ALA A 264 6.58 -5.92 -11.46
CA ALA A 264 7.49 -6.48 -12.45
C ALA A 264 7.76 -5.50 -13.61
N ARG A 265 6.80 -4.64 -13.97
CA ARG A 265 7.00 -3.60 -14.99
C ARG A 265 7.95 -2.49 -14.57
N THR A 266 8.14 -2.31 -13.26
CA THR A 266 9.14 -1.39 -12.72
C THR A 266 10.50 -2.05 -12.51
N GLY A 267 10.61 -3.36 -12.78
CA GLY A 267 11.83 -4.14 -12.69
C GLY A 267 11.97 -4.99 -11.43
N SER A 268 10.92 -5.17 -10.62
CA SER A 268 11.02 -6.06 -9.45
C SER A 268 11.33 -7.49 -9.89
N ILE A 269 12.22 -8.14 -9.14
CA ILE A 269 12.52 -9.57 -9.25
C ILE A 269 12.00 -10.38 -8.05
N SER A 270 11.32 -9.73 -7.10
CA SER A 270 10.83 -10.36 -5.87
C SER A 270 11.94 -11.09 -5.10
N GLY A 271 13.04 -10.38 -4.78
CA GLY A 271 14.24 -10.95 -4.19
C GLY A 271 14.01 -11.67 -2.86
N ASN A 272 14.90 -12.59 -2.48
CA ASN A 272 14.72 -13.49 -1.32
C ASN A 272 14.37 -12.78 0.00
N GLY A 273 15.00 -11.64 0.29
CA GLY A 273 14.76 -10.86 1.52
C GLY A 273 13.50 -10.00 1.48
N SER A 274 12.70 -10.08 0.42
CA SER A 274 11.59 -9.17 0.15
C SER A 274 10.24 -9.66 0.67
N GLY A 275 9.64 -8.91 1.59
CA GLY A 275 8.23 -9.13 1.95
C GLY A 275 7.34 -8.45 0.93
N GLU A 276 6.78 -9.20 -0.02
CA GLU A 276 5.89 -8.67 -1.06
C GLU A 276 4.48 -9.21 -0.86
N ILE A 277 3.58 -8.34 -0.38
CA ILE A 277 2.21 -8.73 0.00
C ILE A 277 1.22 -7.75 -0.60
N ALA A 278 0.22 -8.28 -1.29
CA ALA A 278 -0.91 -7.52 -1.81
C ALA A 278 -2.20 -7.84 -1.04
N LEU A 279 -3.01 -6.82 -0.73
CA LEU A 279 -4.38 -6.94 -0.26
C LEU A 279 -5.29 -6.20 -1.23
N ALA A 280 -6.34 -6.85 -1.70
CA ALA A 280 -7.39 -6.21 -2.50
C ALA A 280 -8.71 -6.24 -1.74
N PHE A 281 -9.45 -5.13 -1.72
CA PHE A 281 -10.81 -5.06 -1.16
C PHE A 281 -11.76 -4.26 -2.07
N THR A 282 -13.06 -4.49 -1.90
CA THR A 282 -14.11 -3.71 -2.59
C THR A 282 -14.97 -2.94 -1.59
N THR A 283 -15.43 -1.76 -2.01
CA THR A 283 -16.41 -0.94 -1.27
C THR A 283 -17.86 -1.19 -1.71
N ALA A 284 -18.08 -1.96 -2.77
CA ALA A 284 -19.40 -2.16 -3.37
C ALA A 284 -20.35 -2.98 -2.49
N ASN A 285 -19.85 -4.05 -1.89
CA ASN A 285 -20.61 -4.95 -1.03
C ASN A 285 -20.22 -4.72 0.45
N ARG A 286 -21.20 -4.78 1.36
CA ARG A 286 -20.99 -4.75 2.81
C ARG A 286 -21.51 -6.03 3.44
N ILE A 287 -20.66 -6.72 4.20
CA ILE A 287 -21.00 -7.96 4.89
C ILE A 287 -21.28 -7.64 6.36
N PRO A 288 -22.53 -7.78 6.83
CA PRO A 288 -22.89 -7.43 8.20
C PRO A 288 -22.22 -8.37 9.19
N HIS A 289 -21.77 -7.84 10.34
CA HIS A 289 -21.25 -8.66 11.44
C HIS A 289 -22.32 -9.58 12.02
N TYR A 290 -23.50 -9.03 12.32
CA TYR A 290 -24.58 -9.81 12.91
C TYR A 290 -25.44 -10.42 11.82
N SER A 291 -25.78 -11.69 12.01
CA SER A 291 -26.64 -12.41 11.08
C SER A 291 -27.99 -11.70 10.94
N PRO A 292 -28.43 -11.36 9.71
CA PRO A 292 -29.77 -10.86 9.49
C PRO A 292 -30.83 -11.98 9.56
N LYS A 293 -30.45 -13.21 9.97
CA LYS A 293 -31.29 -14.41 10.03
C LYS A 293 -31.94 -14.78 8.69
N LYS A 294 -31.28 -14.43 7.58
CA LYS A 294 -31.68 -14.72 6.21
C LYS A 294 -30.46 -14.74 5.28
N PRO A 295 -30.53 -15.36 4.09
CA PRO A 295 -29.51 -15.21 3.07
C PRO A 295 -29.31 -13.74 2.69
N ILE A 296 -28.08 -13.38 2.32
CA ILE A 296 -27.73 -12.07 1.77
C ILE A 296 -27.45 -12.21 0.27
N ALA A 297 -27.87 -11.21 -0.50
CA ALA A 297 -27.49 -11.09 -1.90
C ALA A 297 -26.23 -10.23 -2.01
N VAL A 298 -25.33 -10.60 -2.90
CA VAL A 298 -24.14 -9.83 -3.24
C VAL A 298 -24.02 -9.78 -4.75
N ASP A 299 -23.75 -8.59 -5.29
CA ASP A 299 -23.49 -8.44 -6.72
C ASP A 299 -22.03 -8.77 -7.00
N VAL A 300 -21.79 -9.42 -8.14
CA VAL A 300 -20.45 -9.75 -8.62
C VAL A 300 -20.38 -9.54 -10.13
N LEU A 301 -19.25 -9.03 -10.61
CA LEU A 301 -18.97 -8.97 -12.05
C LEU A 301 -18.94 -10.36 -12.66
N PHE A 302 -19.37 -10.48 -13.92
CA PHE A 302 -19.21 -11.70 -14.69
C PHE A 302 -17.74 -12.01 -14.91
N GLU A 303 -17.37 -13.29 -14.88
CA GLU A 303 -15.98 -13.72 -14.73
C GLU A 303 -15.07 -13.30 -15.90
N ASP A 304 -15.60 -13.34 -17.11
CA ASP A 304 -14.88 -13.03 -18.36
C ASP A 304 -14.70 -11.52 -18.58
N ASP A 305 -15.43 -10.67 -17.84
CA ASP A 305 -15.37 -9.21 -17.98
C ASP A 305 -14.34 -8.55 -17.03
N MET A 306 -13.58 -9.35 -16.28
CA MET A 306 -12.63 -8.89 -15.25
C MET A 306 -11.34 -8.28 -15.82
N ASP A 307 -11.05 -8.42 -17.12
CA ASP A 307 -9.78 -8.02 -17.71
C ASP A 307 -9.51 -6.51 -17.63
N LEU A 308 -10.55 -5.67 -17.70
CA LEU A 308 -10.44 -4.22 -17.48
C LEU A 308 -9.96 -3.92 -16.07
N MET A 309 -10.54 -4.58 -15.07
CA MET A 309 -10.15 -4.42 -13.68
C MET A 309 -8.72 -4.93 -13.43
N PHE A 310 -8.32 -6.05 -14.05
CA PHE A 310 -6.94 -6.54 -13.96
C PHE A 310 -5.94 -5.56 -14.56
N ARG A 311 -6.25 -4.99 -15.73
CA ARG A 311 -5.39 -3.97 -16.33
C ARG A 311 -5.29 -2.73 -15.45
N ALA A 312 -6.43 -2.26 -14.92
CA ALA A 312 -6.49 -1.13 -14.02
C ALA A 312 -5.59 -1.35 -12.79
N ALA A 313 -5.69 -2.52 -12.14
CA ALA A 313 -4.86 -2.89 -11.01
C ALA A 313 -3.35 -2.89 -11.36
N ILE A 314 -2.96 -3.45 -12.50
CA ILE A 314 -1.56 -3.47 -12.95
C ILE A 314 -1.03 -2.05 -13.15
N GLU A 315 -1.78 -1.21 -13.88
CA GLU A 315 -1.38 0.17 -14.17
C GLU A 315 -1.33 1.04 -12.92
N CYS A 316 -2.27 0.86 -11.98
CA CYS A 316 -2.22 1.54 -10.69
C CYS A 316 -0.97 1.12 -9.89
N VAL A 317 -0.67 -0.17 -9.81
CA VAL A 317 0.50 -0.65 -9.05
C VAL A 317 1.81 -0.14 -9.66
N GLU A 318 1.94 -0.22 -10.99
CA GLU A 318 3.08 0.32 -11.73
C GLU A 318 3.26 1.81 -11.47
N GLU A 319 2.21 2.62 -11.64
CA GLU A 319 2.31 4.07 -11.44
C GLU A 319 2.53 4.44 -9.97
N SER A 320 1.95 3.73 -9.01
CA SER A 320 2.17 4.00 -7.58
C SER A 320 3.63 3.84 -7.17
N VAL A 321 4.37 2.89 -7.75
CA VAL A 321 5.82 2.76 -7.52
C VAL A 321 6.57 3.98 -8.02
N ILE A 322 6.22 4.47 -9.20
CA ILE A 322 6.87 5.68 -9.76
C ILE A 322 6.45 6.93 -8.98
N SER A 323 5.20 6.97 -8.52
CA SER A 323 4.68 8.06 -7.69
C SER A 323 5.43 8.15 -6.37
N SER A 324 5.71 7.02 -5.71
CA SER A 324 6.48 7.05 -4.45
C SER A 324 7.91 7.58 -4.65
N LEU A 325 8.59 7.17 -5.73
CA LEU A 325 9.96 7.60 -6.04
C LEU A 325 10.04 9.09 -6.40
N THR A 326 9.03 9.61 -7.11
CA THR A 326 9.00 10.99 -7.61
C THR A 326 8.48 12.00 -6.59
N HIS A 327 7.67 11.57 -5.61
CA HIS A 327 7.25 12.42 -4.49
C HIS A 327 8.18 12.33 -3.27
N ALA A 328 9.06 11.32 -3.22
CA ALA A 328 10.04 11.21 -2.16
C ALA A 328 11.06 12.37 -2.21
N GLU A 329 11.50 12.83 -1.05
CA GLU A 329 12.54 13.83 -0.90
C GLU A 329 13.86 13.20 -0.40
N HIS A 330 14.99 13.81 -0.72
CA HIS A 330 16.28 13.36 -0.19
C HIS A 330 16.24 13.28 1.34
N THR A 331 16.55 12.10 1.89
CA THR A 331 16.42 11.85 3.33
C THR A 331 17.73 11.38 3.92
N LYS A 332 18.15 12.05 4.99
CA LYS A 332 19.24 11.62 5.87
C LYS A 332 18.65 10.85 7.05
N GLY A 333 19.36 9.81 7.47
CA GLY A 333 18.85 8.94 8.51
C GLY A 333 19.91 8.39 9.45
N PHE A 334 19.52 7.31 10.10
CA PHE A 334 20.27 6.68 11.16
C PHE A 334 21.71 6.38 10.73
N ARG A 335 22.67 6.67 11.63
CA ARG A 335 24.12 6.49 11.41
C ARG A 335 24.70 7.25 10.20
N GLY A 336 24.05 8.33 9.78
CA GLY A 336 24.52 9.16 8.67
C GLY A 336 24.28 8.53 7.29
N HIS A 337 23.48 7.47 7.20
CA HIS A 337 23.00 6.97 5.91
C HIS A 337 22.10 8.01 5.25
N GLU A 338 22.06 8.02 3.92
CA GLU A 338 21.18 8.90 3.16
C GLU A 338 20.69 8.23 1.89
N LYS A 339 19.57 8.72 1.36
CA LYS A 339 18.96 8.26 0.11
C LYS A 339 18.51 9.45 -0.71
N GLU A 340 19.12 9.59 -1.89
CA GLU A 340 18.74 10.55 -2.94
C GLU A 340 17.33 10.25 -3.46
N CYS A 341 16.64 11.30 -3.90
CA CYS A 341 15.33 11.15 -4.52
C CYS A 341 15.46 11.08 -6.05
N LEU A 342 14.51 10.39 -6.69
CA LEU A 342 14.52 10.25 -8.15
C LEU A 342 14.29 11.60 -8.85
N ALA A 343 13.45 12.46 -8.28
CA ALA A 343 13.07 13.74 -8.88
C ALA A 343 14.27 14.68 -9.13
N GLU A 344 15.30 14.64 -8.28
CA GLU A 344 16.53 15.43 -8.45
C GLU A 344 17.52 14.83 -9.47
N LEU A 345 17.33 13.55 -9.82
CA LEU A 345 18.22 12.81 -10.72
C LEU A 345 17.75 12.79 -12.18
N LEU A 346 16.49 13.17 -12.43
CA LEU A 346 15.85 13.27 -13.75
C LEU A 346 16.05 14.66 -14.35
#